data_AF-A0A5K1CIA9-F1
#
_entry.id   AF-A0A5K1CIA9-F1
#
_cell.length_a   1.000
_cell.length_b   1.000
_cell.length_c   1.000
_cell.angle_alpha   90.00
_cell.angle_beta   90.00
_cell.angle_gamma   90.00
#
_symmetry.space_group_name_H-M   'P 1'
#
loop_
_entity.id
_entity.type
_entity.pdbx_description
1 polymer ?
#
loop_
_entity_poly.entity_id
_entity_poly.type
_entity_poly.pdbx_seq_one_letter_code
_entity_poly.pdbx_strand_id
1 'polypeptide(L)' 'VHINRGLLALGNVISALGDEKKRKEGAHVPYRDSKLTRLLQ' A
#
# COMPACT_ATOMS: atom_id res chain seq x y z
N VAL A 1 -4.76 5.43 -19.40
CA VAL A 1 -3.40 5.21 -18.83
C VAL A 1 -3.51 5.14 -17.31
N HIS A 2 -3.36 3.95 -16.71
CA HIS A 2 -3.51 3.73 -15.26
C HIS A 2 -2.16 3.49 -14.54
N ILE A 3 -1.04 3.83 -15.18
CA ILE A 3 0.32 3.61 -14.66
C ILE A 3 0.48 4.29 -13.28
N ASN A 4 0.03 5.54 -13.18
CA ASN A 4 0.12 6.33 -11.95
C ASN A 4 -0.71 5.73 -10.80
N ARG A 5 -1.75 4.95 -11.10
CA ARG A 5 -2.59 4.32 -10.07
C ARG A 5 -1.84 3.20 -9.34
N GLY A 6 -1.02 2.42 -10.05
CA GLY A 6 -0.18 1.40 -9.43
C GLY A 6 0.93 2.01 -8.57
N LEU A 7 1.58 3.07 -9.08
CA LEU A 7 2.61 3.80 -8.33
C LEU A 7 2.04 4.51 -7.09
N LEU A 8 0.85 5.09 -7.18
CA LEU A 8 0.17 5.72 -6.05
C LEU A 8 -0.21 4.68 -4.99
N ALA A 9 -0.78 3.54 -5.39
CA ALA A 9 -1.10 2.45 -4.47
C ALA A 9 0.17 1.94 -3.76
N LEU A 10 1.29 1.83 -4.47
CA LEU A 10 2.58 1.46 -3.89
C LEU A 10 3.04 2.49 -2.85
N GLY A 11 2.94 3.79 -3.15
CA GLY A 11 3.26 4.86 -2.20
C GLY A 11 2.41 4.79 -0.91
N ASN A 12 1.13 4.49 -1.05
CA ASN A 12 0.22 4.31 0.09
C ASN A 12 0.57 3.09 0.94
N VAL A 13 0.93 1.97 0.31
CA VAL A 13 1.39 0.75 1.00
C VAL A 13 2.69 1.02 1.76
N ILE A 14 3.66 1.70 1.15
CA ILE A 14 4.94 2.04 1.80
C ILE A 14 4.71 2.98 2.99
N SER A 15 3.88 4.02 2.84
CA SER A 15 3.51 4.91 3.96
C SER A 15 2.84 4.15 5.11
N ALA A 16 1.94 3.22 4.80
CA ALA A 16 1.27 2.41 5.82
C ALA A 16 2.23 1.45 6.55
N LEU A 17 3.26 0.94 5.87
CA LEU A 17 4.27 0.05 6.43
C LEU A 17 5.37 0.79 7.20
N GLY A 18 5.73 2.00 6.77
CA GLY A 18 6.76 2.83 7.41
C GLY A 18 6.28 3.52 8.68
N ASP A 19 4.97 3.69 8.85
CA ASP A 19 4.39 4.25 10.08
C ASP A 19 4.30 3.17 11.17
N GLU A 20 5.31 3.15 12.05
CA GLU A 20 5.45 2.14 13.11
C GLU A 20 4.27 2.13 14.09
N LYS A 21 3.61 3.28 14.27
CA LYS A 21 2.41 3.39 15.10
C LYS A 21 1.24 2.67 14.45
N LYS A 22 0.99 2.94 13.16
CA LYS A 22 -0.03 2.23 12.37
C LYS A 22 0.25 0.74 12.27
N ARG A 23 1.52 0.34 12.16
CA ARG A 23 1.91 -1.07 12.16
C ARG A 23 1.60 -1.75 13.50
N LYS A 24 1.89 -1.09 14.62
CA LYS A 24 1.58 -1.59 15.98
C LYS A 24 0.08 -1.68 16.24
N GLU A 25 -0.70 -0.76 15.69
CA GLU A 25 -2.17 -0.73 15.79
C GLU A 25 -2.87 -1.67 14.79
N GLY A 26 -2.12 -2.40 13.96
CA GLY A 26 -2.69 -3.34 12.98
C GLY A 26 -3.46 -2.63 11.85
N ALA A 27 -3.05 -1.42 11.48
CA ALA A 27 -3.72 -0.63 10.46
C ALA A 27 -3.79 -1.34 9.11
N HIS A 28 -4.90 -1.15 8.41
CA HIS A 28 -5.12 -1.76 7.10
C HIS A 28 -4.10 -1.26 6.07
N VAL A 29 -3.34 -2.19 5.49
CA VAL A 29 -2.42 -1.90 4.38
C VAL A 29 -3.12 -2.19 3.04
N PRO A 30 -3.24 -1.21 2.13
CA PRO A 30 -4.09 -1.30 0.94
C PRO A 30 -3.43 -2.08 -0.22
N TYR A 31 -2.97 -3.31 0.02
CA TYR A 31 -2.38 -4.16 -1.02
C TYR A 31 -3.34 -4.42 -2.19
N ARG A 32 -4.66 -4.32 -1.97
CA ARG A 32 -5.69 -4.62 -2.96
C ARG A 32 -6.04 -3.48 -3.91
N ASP A 33 -5.52 -2.27 -3.68
CA ASP A 33 -5.88 -1.07 -4.46
C ASP A 33 -5.37 -1.10 -5.90
N SER A 34 -4.34 -1.90 -6.18
CA SER A 34 -3.83 -2.11 -7.53
C SER A 34 -3.42 -3.56 -7.77
N LYS A 35 -3.38 -3.98 -9.05
CA LYS A 35 -2.83 -5.29 -9.43
C LYS A 35 -1.37 -5.44 -9.01
N LEU A 36 -0.61 -4.34 -9.03
CA LEU A 36 0.81 -4.30 -8.66
C LEU A 36 1.02 -4.58 -7.18
N THR A 37 0.32 -3.84 -6.31
CA THR A 37 0.42 -4.00 -4.85
C THR A 37 -0.15 -5.33 -4.35
N ARG A 38 -1.00 -5.99 -5.15
CA ARG A 38 -1.59 -7.29 -4.82
C ARG A 38 -0.58 -8.44 -4.89
N LEU A 39 0.54 -8.25 -5.60
CA LEU A 39 1.66 -9.19 -5.64
C LEU A 39 2.47 -9.20 -4.34
N LEU A 40 2.29 -8.19 -3.48
CA LEU A 40 2.99 -8.04 -2.19
C LEU A 40 2.19 -8.61 -1.01
N GLN A 41 0.98 -9.12 -1.27
CA GLN A 41 0.18 -9.82 -0.27
C GLN A 41 0.73 -11.24 -0.07
#